data_AF-A0A2W6NZ61-F1
#
_entry.id   AF-A0A2W6NZ61-F1
#
_cell.length_a   1.000
_cell.length_b   1.000
_cell.length_c   1.000
_cell.angle_alpha   90.00
_cell.angle_beta   90.00
_cell.angle_gamma   90.00
#
_symmetry.space_group_name_H-M   'P 1'
#
loop_
_entity.id
_entity.type
_entity.pdbx_description
1 polymer ?
#
loop_
_entity_poly.entity_id
_entity_poly.type
_entity_poly.pdbx_seq_one_letter_code
_entity_poly.pdbx_strand_id
1 'polypeptide(L)'
;MATPFFHVDVQQPAEMRFNRARVRRAFVTIGQRHMRDARRLVMRRARSAPGENPGYQTGRLARSIGYMVPRASKKRAGFMTRIAPNQRNGKGNRMISGDFYPAFLFFGVRGGAKRRRSHH
;
A
#
# COMPACT_ATOMS: atom_id res chain seq x y z
N MET A 1 29.19 52.75 18.25
CA MET A 1 29.83 51.66 17.48
C MET A 1 28.73 50.89 16.77
N ALA A 2 28.70 50.89 15.43
CA ALA A 2 27.68 50.17 14.67
C ALA A 2 28.05 48.68 14.60
N THR A 3 27.17 47.80 15.05
CA THR A 3 27.33 46.35 14.95
C THR A 3 27.26 45.92 13.48
N PRO A 4 28.26 45.19 12.95
CA PRO A 4 28.21 44.71 11.57
C PRO A 4 27.08 43.69 11.42
N PHE A 5 26.14 43.97 10.51
CA PHE A 5 25.01 43.10 10.19
C PHE A 5 25.23 42.51 8.79
N PHE A 6 25.35 41.18 8.72
CA PHE A 6 25.41 40.46 7.45
C PHE A 6 23.98 40.07 7.04
N HIS A 7 23.45 40.75 6.03
CA HIS A 7 22.21 40.34 5.37
C HIS A 7 22.55 39.31 4.29
N VAL A 8 21.96 38.12 4.37
CA VAL A 8 22.08 37.11 3.32
C VAL A 8 20.74 37.04 2.59
N ASP A 9 20.72 37.59 1.37
CA ASP A 9 19.58 37.46 0.47
C ASP A 9 19.54 36.04 -0.10
N VAL A 10 18.78 35.17 0.53
CA VAL A 10 18.49 33.85 -0.01
C VAL A 10 17.43 34.00 -1.09
N GLN A 11 17.82 33.89 -2.36
CA GLN A 11 16.87 33.78 -3.46
C GLN A 11 16.05 32.50 -3.29
N GLN A 12 14.86 32.63 -2.70
CA GLN A 12 13.93 31.51 -2.59
C GLN A 12 13.36 31.20 -3.97
N PRO A 13 13.51 29.96 -4.47
CA PRO A 13 12.87 29.58 -5.72
C PRO A 13 11.36 29.68 -5.58
N ALA A 14 10.69 30.21 -6.61
CA ALA A 14 9.23 30.38 -6.63
C ALA A 14 8.46 29.05 -6.45
N GLU A 15 9.09 27.91 -6.74
CA GLU A 15 8.50 26.59 -6.55
C GLU A 15 9.47 25.60 -5.86
N MET A 16 8.97 24.93 -4.83
CA MET A 16 9.67 23.82 -4.18
C MET A 16 9.43 22.52 -4.95
N ARG A 17 10.43 22.05 -5.70
CA ARG A 17 10.34 20.79 -6.49
C ARG A 17 11.12 19.67 -5.83
N PHE A 18 10.41 18.69 -5.28
CA PHE A 18 11.05 17.48 -4.76
C PHE A 18 11.68 16.64 -5.86
N ASN A 19 12.89 16.11 -5.61
CA ASN A 19 13.45 15.05 -6.43
C ASN A 19 12.65 13.75 -6.25
N ARG A 20 11.65 13.56 -7.12
CA ARG A 20 10.68 12.45 -7.03
C ARG A 20 11.34 11.08 -7.08
N ALA A 21 12.46 10.93 -7.79
CA ALA A 21 13.19 9.67 -7.84
C ALA A 21 13.83 9.33 -6.49
N ARG A 22 14.44 10.32 -5.84
CA ARG A 22 15.01 10.16 -4.48
C ARG A 22 13.92 9.88 -3.46
N VAL A 23 12.84 10.65 -3.45
CA VAL A 23 11.71 10.43 -2.52
C VAL A 23 11.10 9.04 -2.73
N ARG A 24 10.91 8.61 -3.98
CA ARG A 24 10.40 7.27 -4.29
C ARG A 24 11.27 6.16 -3.69
N ARG A 25 12.61 6.31 -3.70
CA ARG A 25 13.52 5.31 -3.09
C ARG A 25 13.25 5.17 -1.59
N ALA A 26 13.03 6.28 -0.87
CA ALA A 26 12.65 6.25 0.54
C ALA A 26 11.31 5.52 0.77
N PHE A 27 10.29 5.79 -0.06
CA PHE A 27 9.00 5.09 0.01
C PHE A 27 9.10 3.60 -0.28
N VAL A 28 10.02 3.17 -1.15
CA VAL A 28 10.30 1.75 -1.38
C VAL A 28 10.82 1.09 -0.11
N THR A 29 11.78 1.70 0.58
CA THR A 29 12.30 1.19 1.86
C THR A 29 11.21 1.11 2.93
N ILE A 30 10.40 2.15 3.07
CA ILE A 30 9.24 2.18 3.96
C ILE A 30 8.26 1.04 3.62
N GLY A 31 7.99 0.84 2.34
CA GLY A 31 7.16 -0.25 1.85
C GLY A 31 7.66 -1.64 2.20
N GLN A 32 8.96 -1.87 2.06
CA GLN A 32 9.59 -3.13 2.43
C GLN A 32 9.45 -3.40 3.94
N ARG A 33 9.64 -2.39 4.78
CA ARG A 33 9.51 -2.49 6.23
C ARG A 33 8.07 -2.84 6.62
N HIS A 34 7.10 -2.06 6.21
CA HIS A 34 5.70 -2.33 6.54
C HIS A 34 5.17 -3.63 5.91
N MET A 35 5.66 -4.04 4.73
CA MET A 35 5.34 -5.37 4.18
C MET A 35 5.83 -6.47 5.13
N ARG A 36 7.04 -6.37 5.67
CA ARG A 36 7.58 -7.33 6.63
C ARG A 36 6.73 -7.38 7.89
N ASP A 37 6.32 -6.23 8.40
CA ASP A 37 5.50 -6.11 9.61
C ASP A 37 4.09 -6.70 9.37
N ALA A 38 3.45 -6.37 8.24
CA ALA A 38 2.17 -6.94 7.85
C ALA A 38 2.22 -8.46 7.68
N ARG A 39 3.31 -8.99 7.10
CA ARG A 39 3.53 -10.45 7.02
C ARG A 39 3.65 -11.07 8.39
N ARG A 40 4.35 -10.42 9.32
CA ARG A 40 4.51 -10.93 10.70
C ARG A 40 3.16 -11.02 11.42
N LEU A 41 2.27 -10.05 11.22
CA LEU A 41 0.92 -10.06 11.84
C LEU A 41 0.09 -11.30 11.45
N VAL A 42 0.19 -11.75 10.21
CA VAL A 42 -0.55 -12.94 9.70
C VAL A 42 0.23 -14.25 9.84
N MET A 43 1.40 -14.23 10.48
CA MET A 43 2.23 -15.42 10.75
C MET A 43 2.10 -15.92 12.20
N ARG A 44 1.20 -15.34 13.00
CA ARG A 44 0.93 -15.80 14.37
C ARG A 44 0.32 -17.21 14.36
N ARG A 45 0.99 -18.18 15.00
CA ARG A 45 0.50 -19.58 15.16
C ARG A 45 -0.49 -19.69 16.32
N ALA A 46 -1.67 -19.11 16.15
CA ALA A 46 -2.76 -19.20 17.12
C ALA A 46 -4.11 -19.17 16.39
N ARG A 47 -5.18 -19.59 17.08
CA ARG A 47 -6.55 -19.34 16.61
C ARG A 47 -6.79 -17.83 16.56
N SER A 48 -7.39 -17.33 15.48
CA SER A 48 -7.78 -15.93 15.36
C SER A 48 -9.15 -15.72 15.98
N ALA A 49 -9.30 -14.69 16.82
CA ALA A 49 -10.59 -14.25 17.31
C ALA A 49 -11.32 -13.38 16.25
N PRO A 50 -12.64 -13.17 16.39
CA PRO A 50 -13.38 -12.25 15.52
C PRO A 50 -12.74 -10.85 15.51
N GLY A 51 -12.51 -10.31 14.31
CA GLY A 51 -11.88 -8.98 14.12
C GLY A 51 -10.35 -8.97 14.21
N GLU A 52 -9.71 -10.06 14.63
CA GLU A 52 -8.24 -10.17 14.60
C GLU A 52 -7.72 -10.53 13.21
N ASN A 53 -6.41 -10.34 13.02
CA ASN A 53 -5.73 -10.86 11.85
C ASN A 53 -5.83 -12.38 11.79
N PRO A 54 -5.97 -12.97 10.58
CA PRO A 54 -6.02 -14.41 10.42
C PRO A 54 -4.79 -15.10 11.02
N GLY A 55 -5.04 -16.20 11.72
CA GLY A 55 -3.98 -17.07 12.21
C GLY A 55 -3.21 -17.74 11.07
N TYR A 56 -1.97 -18.14 11.35
CA TYR A 56 -1.13 -18.83 10.39
C TYR A 56 -1.68 -20.23 10.06
N GLN A 57 -1.90 -20.49 8.78
CA GLN A 57 -2.23 -21.82 8.25
C GLN A 57 -1.09 -22.40 7.41
N THR A 58 -0.93 -21.91 6.17
CA THR A 58 0.04 -22.42 5.18
C THR A 58 1.11 -21.40 4.79
N GLY A 59 1.01 -20.16 5.27
CA GLY A 59 1.88 -19.04 4.88
C GLY A 59 1.58 -18.44 3.50
N ARG A 60 0.60 -18.97 2.75
CA ARG A 60 0.18 -18.42 1.45
C ARG A 60 -0.27 -16.96 1.56
N LEU A 61 -1.03 -16.62 2.60
CA LEU A 61 -1.48 -15.25 2.87
C LEU A 61 -0.30 -14.30 3.07
N ALA A 62 0.63 -14.64 3.97
CA ALA A 62 1.83 -13.84 4.21
C ALA A 62 2.64 -13.64 2.91
N ARG A 63 2.84 -14.70 2.12
CA ARG A 63 3.56 -14.63 0.84
C ARG A 63 2.85 -13.73 -0.19
N SER A 64 1.51 -13.69 -0.18
CA SER A 64 0.71 -12.87 -1.09
C SER A 64 0.77 -11.37 -0.78
N ILE A 65 1.07 -10.98 0.47
CA ILE A 65 1.21 -9.57 0.85
C ILE A 65 2.44 -8.99 0.16
N GLY A 66 2.24 -7.96 -0.64
CA GLY A 66 3.29 -7.19 -1.28
C GLY A 66 3.09 -5.69 -1.09
N TYR A 67 4.04 -4.91 -1.58
CA TYR A 67 3.95 -3.45 -1.60
C TYR A 67 4.07 -2.91 -3.03
N MET A 68 3.45 -1.76 -3.28
CA MET A 68 3.55 -1.02 -4.52
C MET A 68 3.80 0.46 -4.22
N VAL A 69 4.83 1.02 -4.87
CA VAL A 69 5.09 2.47 -4.87
C VAL A 69 4.82 2.98 -6.29
N PRO A 70 3.76 3.76 -6.53
CA PRO A 70 3.42 4.24 -7.85
C PRO A 70 4.51 5.17 -8.39
N ARG A 71 4.75 5.11 -9.70
CA ARG A 71 5.57 6.12 -10.37
C ARG A 71 4.81 7.45 -10.37
N ALA A 72 5.56 8.54 -10.24
CA ALA A 72 4.99 9.87 -10.36
C ALA A 72 4.42 10.08 -11.77
N SER A 73 3.24 10.66 -11.86
CA SER A 73 2.59 11.05 -13.11
C SER A 73 1.82 12.35 -12.91
N LYS A 74 1.21 12.91 -13.97
CA LYS A 74 0.34 14.10 -13.86
C LYS A 74 -0.76 13.95 -12.80
N LYS A 75 -1.22 12.72 -12.54
CA LYS A 75 -2.32 12.41 -11.60
C LYS A 75 -1.84 11.78 -10.28
N ARG A 76 -0.54 11.52 -10.10
CA ARG A 76 -0.01 10.79 -8.93
C ARG A 76 1.30 11.41 -8.49
N ALA A 77 1.36 11.90 -7.26
CA ALA A 77 2.58 12.49 -6.70
C ALA A 77 3.74 11.47 -6.55
N GLY A 78 3.42 10.17 -6.41
CA GLY A 78 4.44 9.12 -6.25
C GLY A 78 5.02 9.03 -4.83
N PHE A 79 4.39 9.69 -3.85
CA PHE A 79 4.80 9.77 -2.44
C PHE A 79 3.90 8.92 -1.54
N MET A 80 3.60 7.70 -1.97
CA MET A 80 2.76 6.79 -1.18
C MET A 80 3.22 5.35 -1.36
N THR A 81 2.93 4.53 -0.36
CA THR A 81 3.13 3.09 -0.45
C THR A 81 1.83 2.37 -0.18
N ARG A 82 1.40 1.54 -1.13
CA ARG A 82 0.25 0.66 -0.98
C ARG A 82 0.71 -0.72 -0.56
N ILE A 83 0.12 -1.27 0.49
CA ILE A 83 0.40 -2.62 0.99
C ILE A 83 -0.91 -3.39 0.96
N ALA A 84 -0.91 -4.53 0.26
CA ALA A 84 -2.07 -5.39 0.20
C ALA A 84 -1.67 -6.82 -0.20
N PRO A 85 -2.54 -7.81 0.04
CA PRO A 85 -2.48 -9.08 -0.67
C PRO A 85 -2.52 -8.87 -2.19
N ASN A 86 -1.87 -9.75 -2.94
CA ASN A 86 -1.84 -9.75 -4.41
C ASN A 86 -1.34 -8.43 -5.04
N GLN A 87 -0.37 -7.78 -4.37
CA GLN A 87 0.36 -6.68 -4.99
C GLN A 87 1.50 -7.19 -5.86
N ARG A 88 1.95 -6.36 -6.82
CA ARG A 88 2.95 -6.72 -7.84
C ARG A 88 4.23 -7.38 -7.30
N ASN A 89 4.62 -7.10 -6.06
CA ASN A 89 5.80 -7.67 -5.39
C ASN A 89 5.47 -8.79 -4.36
N GLY A 90 4.21 -9.21 -4.23
CA GLY A 90 3.79 -10.38 -3.47
C GLY A 90 4.02 -11.66 -4.26
N LYS A 91 4.44 -12.76 -3.61
CA LYS A 91 4.63 -14.06 -4.25
C LYS A 91 3.27 -14.76 -4.42
N GLY A 92 3.06 -15.42 -5.56
CA GLY A 92 1.78 -16.08 -5.89
C GLY A 92 0.70 -15.12 -6.39
N ASN A 93 1.10 -13.92 -6.82
CA ASN A 93 0.22 -12.90 -7.35
C ASN A 93 -0.44 -13.37 -8.65
N ARG A 94 -1.61 -13.98 -8.53
CA ARG A 94 -2.55 -14.08 -9.65
C ARG A 94 -3.45 -12.86 -9.55
N MET A 95 -3.67 -12.18 -10.67
CA MET A 95 -4.83 -11.29 -10.75
C MET A 95 -6.02 -12.13 -10.29
N ILE A 96 -6.78 -11.68 -9.29
CA ILE A 96 -7.98 -12.39 -8.89
C ILE A 96 -8.87 -12.38 -10.13
N SER A 97 -8.91 -13.50 -10.85
CA SER A 97 -9.74 -13.70 -12.02
C SER A 97 -11.03 -14.35 -11.53
N GLY A 98 -12.15 -13.68 -11.75
CA GLY A 98 -13.45 -14.04 -11.18
C GLY A 98 -13.90 -13.04 -10.12
N ASP A 99 -15.11 -13.23 -9.60
CA ASP A 99 -15.71 -12.31 -8.65
C ASP A 99 -14.94 -12.32 -7.31
N PHE A 100 -14.82 -11.14 -6.68
CA PHE A 100 -14.07 -10.94 -5.45
C PHE A 100 -14.73 -11.71 -4.30
N TYR A 101 -14.02 -12.64 -3.64
CA TYR A 101 -14.56 -13.56 -2.61
C TYR A 101 -15.47 -12.90 -1.54
N PRO A 102 -15.17 -11.68 -1.04
CA PRO A 102 -16.08 -10.96 -0.16
C PRO A 102 -17.46 -10.65 -0.75
N ALA A 103 -17.59 -10.51 -2.07
CA ALA A 103 -18.88 -10.31 -2.73
C ALA A 103 -19.78 -11.55 -2.64
N PHE A 104 -19.21 -12.76 -2.62
CA PHE A 104 -19.97 -13.99 -2.40
C PHE A 104 -20.46 -14.11 -0.96
N LEU A 105 -19.64 -13.68 0.01
CA LEU A 105 -20.00 -13.72 1.43
C LEU A 105 -21.02 -12.64 1.82
N PHE A 106 -20.90 -11.43 1.27
CA PHE A 106 -21.84 -10.33 1.56
C PHE A 106 -23.13 -10.40 0.73
N PHE A 107 -23.08 -10.83 -0.53
CA PHE A 107 -24.22 -10.76 -1.44
C PHE A 107 -24.75 -12.13 -1.89
N GLY A 108 -24.12 -13.25 -1.50
CA GLY A 108 -24.60 -14.61 -1.82
C GLY A 108 -24.62 -14.96 -3.32
N VAL A 109 -23.99 -14.15 -4.17
CA VAL A 109 -24.21 -14.24 -5.62
C VAL A 109 -23.22 -15.18 -6.30
N ARG A 110 -23.71 -16.13 -7.10
CA ARG A 110 -22.91 -17.02 -7.97
C ARG A 110 -22.08 -16.23 -9.00
N GLY A 111 -21.01 -16.85 -9.50
CA GLY A 111 -20.10 -16.24 -10.47
C GLY A 111 -20.85 -15.74 -11.71
N GLY A 112 -20.60 -14.49 -12.11
CA GLY A 112 -21.23 -13.83 -13.27
C GLY A 112 -22.46 -12.96 -12.93
N ALA A 113 -22.81 -12.81 -11.66
CA ALA A 113 -23.93 -11.97 -11.27
C ALA A 113 -23.60 -10.47 -11.37
N LYS A 114 -24.43 -9.73 -12.10
CA LYS A 114 -24.31 -8.27 -12.25
C LYS A 114 -24.99 -7.55 -11.09
N ARG A 115 -24.33 -6.53 -10.52
CA ARG A 115 -24.88 -5.69 -9.45
C ARG A 115 -26.19 -5.04 -9.90
N ARG A 116 -27.27 -5.24 -9.14
CA ARG A 116 -28.55 -4.53 -9.31
C ARG A 116 -28.61 -3.32 -8.39
N ARG A 117 -29.40 -2.30 -8.76
CA ARG A 117 -29.56 -1.06 -7.97
C ARG A 117 -30.04 -1.30 -6.54
N SER A 118 -30.75 -2.41 -6.28
CA SER A 118 -31.21 -2.81 -4.95
C SER A 118 -30.09 -3.34 -4.03
N HIS A 119 -28.89 -3.59 -4.55
CA HIS A 119 -27.74 -4.04 -3.77
C HIS A 119 -26.95 -2.80 -3.33
N HIS A 120 -27.48 -2.11 -2.32
CA HIS A 120 -26.84 -0.95 -1.70
C HIS A 120 -25.71 -1.38 -0.77
#